data_AF-A0A7Z9HGT9-F1
#
_entry.id   AF-A0A7Z9HGT9-F1
#
_cell.length_a   1.000
_cell.length_b   1.000
_cell.length_c   1.000
_cell.angle_alpha   90.00
_cell.angle_beta   90.00
_cell.angle_gamma   90.00
#
_symmetry.space_group_name_H-M   'P 1'
#
loop_
_entity.id
_entity.type
_entity.pdbx_description
1 polymer ?
#
loop_
_entity_poly.entity_id
_entity_poly.type
_entity_poly.pdbx_seq_one_letter_code
_entity_poly.pdbx_strand_id
1 'polypeptide(L)' 'EELSELIHPHPSIIEGIQECIRMLLGKSIYKPYIFQEYLQYKRFRDGQYID' A
#
# COMPACT_ATOMS: atom_id res chain seq x y z
N GLU A 1 1.33 -11.80 -0.85
CA GLU A 1 2.80 -11.84 -0.71
C GLU A 1 3.50 -11.81 -2.07
N GLU A 2 3.10 -12.65 -3.02
CA GLU A 2 3.74 -12.72 -4.36
C GLU A 2 3.90 -11.35 -5.05
N LEU A 3 2.83 -10.55 -5.14
CA LEU A 3 2.89 -9.25 -5.82
C LEU A 3 3.67 -8.17 -5.05
N SER A 4 3.67 -8.21 -3.71
CA SER A 4 4.45 -7.27 -2.88
C SER A 4 5.96 -7.53 -2.90
N GLU A 5 6.37 -8.73 -3.31
CA GLU A 5 7.75 -9.21 -3.27
C GLU A 5 8.35 -9.40 -4.68
N LEU A 6 7.58 -9.13 -5.73
CA LEU A 6 8.01 -9.28 -7.12
C LEU A 6 9.16 -8.33 -7.48
N ILE A 7 10.26 -8.89 -7.97
CA ILE A 7 11.42 -8.14 -8.43
C ILE A 7 11.26 -7.85 -9.93
N HIS A 8 11.45 -6.60 -10.29
CA HIS A 8 11.37 -6.13 -11.67
C HIS A 8 12.35 -4.95 -11.85
N PRO A 9 12.78 -4.63 -13.08
CA PRO A 9 13.69 -3.51 -13.32
C PRO A 9 13.08 -2.18 -12.86
N HIS A 10 13.84 -1.42 -12.06
CA HIS A 10 13.48 -0.07 -11.62
C HIS A 10 14.02 0.97 -12.63
N PRO A 11 13.29 2.07 -12.92
CA PRO A 11 11.94 2.40 -12.46
C PRO A 11 10.84 1.76 -13.30
N SER A 12 9.72 1.43 -12.66
CA SER A 12 8.56 0.88 -13.37
C SER A 12 7.21 1.37 -12.85
N ILE A 13 6.20 1.31 -13.72
CA ILE A 13 4.81 1.65 -13.39
C ILE A 13 4.25 0.77 -12.27
N ILE A 14 4.64 -0.51 -12.20
CA ILE A 14 4.05 -1.45 -11.24
C ILE A 14 4.51 -1.20 -9.80
N GLU A 15 5.55 -0.40 -9.57
CA GLU A 15 6.06 -0.06 -8.23
C GLU A 15 4.98 0.58 -7.35
N GLY A 16 4.17 1.47 -7.93
CA GLY A 16 3.05 2.07 -7.21
C GLY A 16 2.02 1.03 -6.77
N ILE A 17 1.72 0.06 -7.63
CA ILE A 17 0.80 -1.05 -7.31
C ILE A 17 1.38 -1.91 -6.19
N GLN A 18 2.67 -2.25 -6.27
CA GLN A 18 3.33 -3.03 -5.22
C GLN A 18 3.28 -2.30 -3.87
N GLU A 19 3.51 -1.00 -3.86
CA GLU A 19 3.49 -0.21 -2.63
C GLU A 19 2.09 -0.13 -2.02
N CYS A 20 1.03 0.02 -2.83
CA CYS A 20 -0.35 -0.06 -2.34
C CYS A 20 -0.63 -1.39 -1.62
N ILE A 21 -0.15 -2.51 -2.17
CA ILE A 21 -0.32 -3.83 -1.54
C ILE A 21 0.50 -3.94 -0.26
N ARG A 22 1.74 -3.43 -0.26
CA ARG A 22 2.57 -3.39 0.94
C ARG A 22 1.92 -2.57 2.06
N MET A 23 1.25 -1.46 1.75
CA MET A 23 0.47 -0.70 2.73
C MET A 23 -0.65 -1.55 3.35
N LEU A 24 -1.43 -2.26 2.54
CA LEU A 24 -2.51 -3.13 3.03
C LEU A 24 -2.00 -4.30 3.88
N LEU A 25 -0.78 -4.78 3.61
CA LEU A 25 -0.12 -5.85 4.36
C LEU A 25 0.69 -5.36 5.57
N GLY A 26 0.76 -4.05 5.82
CA GLY A 26 1.61 -3.49 6.88
C GLY A 26 3.12 -3.59 6.63
N LYS A 27 3.52 -3.84 5.37
CA LYS A 27 4.91 -4.00 4.91
C LYS A 27 5.39 -2.81 4.06
N SER A 28 4.72 -1.65 4.13
CA SER A 28 5.04 -0.47 3.30
C SER A 28 6.46 0.06 3.56
N ILE A 29 7.15 0.41 2.47
CA ILE A 29 8.50 0.96 2.50
C ILE A 29 8.45 2.45 2.87
N TYR A 30 7.40 3.16 2.43
CA TYR A 30 7.24 4.60 2.67
C TYR A 30 6.79 4.98 4.07
N LYS A 31 6.57 4.04 5.00
CA LYS A 31 6.18 4.34 6.40
C LYS A 31 4.96 5.29 6.47
N PRO A 32 3.75 4.79 6.14
CA PRO A 32 2.56 5.63 5.95
C PRO A 32 2.21 6.52 7.15
N TYR A 33 2.60 6.11 8.36
CA TYR A 33 2.40 6.87 9.59
C TYR A 33 3.17 8.21 9.63
N ILE A 34 4.16 8.42 8.75
CA ILE A 34 4.85 9.70 8.56
C ILE A 34 4.11 10.57 7.53
N PHE A 35 3.51 9.95 6.52
CA PHE A 35 2.87 10.61 5.38
C PHE A 35 1.35 10.54 5.48
N GLN A 36 0.81 10.87 6.65
CA GLN A 36 -0.61 10.67 6.96
C GLN A 36 -1.54 11.41 6.02
N GLU A 37 -1.10 12.50 5.38
CA GLU A 37 -1.91 13.26 4.41
C GLU A 37 -1.82 12.70 2.97
N TYR A 38 -0.79 11.90 2.67
CA TYR A 38 -0.48 11.46 1.31
C TYR A 38 -0.68 9.95 1.10
N LEU A 39 -0.52 9.14 2.14
CA LEU A 39 -0.56 7.68 2.10
C LEU A 39 -1.57 7.18 3.13
N GLN A 40 -2.79 6.91 2.68
CA GLN A 40 -3.89 6.41 3.49
C GLN A 40 -4.53 5.19 2.83
N TYR A 41 -5.03 4.26 3.65
CA TYR A 41 -6.01 3.27 3.20
C TYR A 41 -7.19 3.27 4.18
N LYS A 42 -8.37 2.88 3.71
CA LYS A 42 -9.58 2.76 4.52
C LYS A 42 -10.22 1.41 4.24
N ARG A 43 -10.92 0.87 5.23
CA ARG A 43 -11.70 -0.35 5.07
C ARG A 43 -13.19 0.00 5.12
N PHE A 44 -13.99 -0.60 4.26
CA PHE A 44 -15.44 -0.39 4.23
C PHE A 44 -16.14 -1.72 4.48
N ARG A 45 -17.06 -1.74 5.45
CA ARG A 45 -17.82 -2.94 5.83
C ARG A 45 -19.20 -2.52 6.34
N ASP A 46 -20.23 -3.26 5.95
CA ASP A 46 -21.62 -3.08 6.43
C ASP A 46 -22.14 -1.64 6.30
N GLY A 47 -21.80 -0.96 5.20
CA GLY A 47 -22.26 0.40 4.93
C GLY A 47 -21.45 1.51 5.61
N GLN A 48 -20.36 1.18 6.32
CA GLN A 48 -19.55 2.15 7.06
C GLN A 48 -18.06 2.00 6.77
N TYR A 49 -17.32 3.10 6.82
CA TYR A 49 -15.85 3.06 6.88
C TYR A 49 -15.42 2.69 8.29
N ILE A 50 -14.48 1.76 8.39
CA ILE A 50 -13.85 1.34 9.64
C ILE A 50 -12.37 1.72 9.59
N ASP A 51 -11.91 2.34 10.67
CA ASP A 51 -10.51 2.72 10.90
C ASP A 51 -9.63 1.47 11.11
#